data_AF-A0A671RXD1-F1
#
_entry.id   AF-A0A671RXD1-F1
#
_cell.length_a   1.000
_cell.length_b   1.000
_cell.length_c   1.000
_cell.angle_alpha   90.00
_cell.angle_beta   90.00
_cell.angle_gamma   90.00
#
_symmetry.space_group_name_H-M   'P 1'
#
loop_
_entity.id
_entity.type
_entity.pdbx_description
1 polymer ?
#
loop_
_entity_poly.entity_id
_entity_poly.type
_entity_poly.pdbx_seq_one_letter_code
_entity_poly.pdbx_strand_id
1 'polypeptide(L)'
;KGTDRTGKLTYSSRQKAVNHKAFHTLHSPNGTVESPGYPYGYPNYANCTWVIVAQEHNRIQLVFQGFALEEDFDILSVYDGQPSPTNLRTRLTGFQLPAPIVSTGPRLTLWLLSDYAVSGQGFKAVYEALPSYTCGNPGQLLNGMQQGSTFNIGDKIRYSCNQGYVLEGHTVLSCLATSSGTAAWDFPLPYCRADDGCGGTLRGQSGVITSPNYPQEYNNNADCTWTVLAEPGDTIALVFSSFQLEEDYDVLEITGTEGSSQW
;
A
#
# COMPACT_ATOMS: atom_id res chain seq x y z
N LYS A 1 -30.49 -35.46 35.10
CA LYS A 1 -30.42 -35.51 36.58
C LYS A 1 -29.05 -36.06 36.97
N GLY A 2 -28.26 -35.26 37.66
CA GLY A 2 -26.95 -35.62 38.21
C GLY A 2 -26.39 -34.37 38.89
N THR A 3 -26.57 -34.28 40.21
CA THR A 3 -26.15 -33.15 41.05
C THR A 3 -24.86 -33.53 41.77
N ASP A 4 -23.81 -32.73 41.59
CA ASP A 4 -22.67 -32.70 42.51
C ASP A 4 -22.74 -31.42 43.38
N ARG A 5 -22.43 -31.59 44.66
CA ARG A 5 -22.62 -30.65 45.76
C ARG A 5 -21.35 -29.82 45.99
N THR A 6 -21.13 -28.80 45.18
CA THR A 6 -20.41 -27.59 45.61
C THR A 6 -20.99 -26.40 44.86
N GLY A 7 -21.53 -25.41 45.59
CA GLY A 7 -22.15 -24.23 45.01
C GLY A 7 -21.13 -23.27 44.39
N LYS A 8 -20.56 -23.65 43.25
CA LYS A 8 -19.78 -22.75 42.38
C LYS A 8 -20.48 -22.70 41.02
N LEU A 9 -21.18 -21.60 40.77
CA LEU A 9 -21.61 -21.24 39.41
C LEU A 9 -20.34 -20.90 38.62
N THR A 10 -19.71 -21.89 37.99
CA THR A 10 -18.71 -21.65 36.97
C THR A 10 -19.45 -21.20 35.71
N TYR A 11 -19.51 -19.88 35.50
CA TYR A 11 -19.74 -19.33 34.16
C TYR A 11 -18.56 -19.73 33.28
N SER A 12 -18.70 -20.83 32.55
CA SER A 12 -17.83 -21.13 31.42
C SER A 12 -18.24 -20.21 30.27
N SER A 13 -17.75 -18.96 30.27
CA SER A 13 -17.78 -18.10 29.09
C SER A 13 -16.80 -18.65 28.05
N ARG A 14 -17.16 -19.75 27.40
CA ARG A 14 -16.66 -19.99 26.04
C ARG A 14 -17.39 -18.98 25.16
N GLN A 15 -16.90 -17.74 25.10
CA GLN A 15 -17.15 -16.88 23.95
C GLN A 15 -16.59 -17.66 22.75
N LYS A 16 -17.48 -18.30 21.99
CA LYS A 16 -17.15 -18.74 20.65
C LYS A 16 -16.78 -17.47 19.90
N ALA A 17 -15.53 -17.35 19.45
CA ALA A 17 -15.15 -16.33 18.48
C ALA A 17 -16.18 -16.36 17.35
N VAL A 18 -16.92 -15.26 17.18
CA VAL A 18 -17.88 -15.13 16.10
C VAL A 18 -17.05 -14.83 14.86
N ASN A 19 -16.65 -15.87 14.13
CA ASN A 19 -15.97 -15.70 12.83
C ASN A 19 -16.87 -14.83 11.93
N HIS A 20 -16.43 -13.61 11.65
CA HIS A 20 -17.18 -12.70 10.80
C HIS A 20 -16.88 -13.02 9.33
N LYS A 21 -17.72 -13.87 8.73
CA LYS A 21 -17.61 -14.23 7.31
C LYS A 21 -18.59 -13.42 6.48
N ALA A 22 -18.10 -12.73 5.45
CA ALA A 22 -18.91 -11.99 4.51
C ALA A 22 -18.50 -12.30 3.07
N PHE A 23 -19.47 -12.38 2.17
CA PHE A 23 -19.22 -12.55 0.74
C PHE A 23 -20.19 -11.66 -0.06
N HIS A 24 -19.63 -10.77 -0.87
CA HIS A 24 -20.41 -9.81 -1.66
C HIS A 24 -19.96 -9.83 -3.11
N THR A 25 -20.92 -9.79 -4.04
CA THR A 25 -20.65 -9.60 -5.47
C THR A 25 -21.29 -8.28 -5.93
N LEU A 26 -20.49 -7.43 -6.57
CA LEU A 26 -20.86 -6.08 -6.96
C LEU A 26 -20.82 -5.97 -8.50
N HIS A 27 -21.95 -5.62 -9.10
CA HIS A 27 -22.12 -5.54 -10.57
C HIS A 27 -22.30 -4.10 -11.09
N SER A 28 -22.47 -3.13 -10.19
CA SER A 28 -22.64 -1.73 -10.58
C SER A 28 -21.35 -1.22 -11.26
N PRO A 29 -21.44 -0.38 -12.32
CA PRO A 29 -20.26 0.18 -12.99
C PRO A 29 -19.43 1.09 -12.09
N ASN A 30 -19.97 1.56 -10.97
CA ASN A 30 -19.23 2.21 -9.91
C ASN A 30 -19.82 1.84 -8.56
N GLY A 31 -19.05 2.04 -7.50
CA GLY A 31 -19.54 1.77 -6.15
C GLY A 31 -18.49 1.97 -5.08
N THR A 32 -18.83 1.50 -3.88
CA THR A 32 -17.99 1.64 -2.70
C THR A 32 -17.91 0.28 -1.99
N VAL A 33 -16.71 -0.06 -1.53
CA VAL A 33 -16.43 -1.21 -0.68
C VAL A 33 -15.89 -0.67 0.64
N GLU A 34 -16.52 -1.09 1.73
CA GLU A 34 -16.10 -0.75 3.09
C GLU A 34 -15.86 -2.06 3.85
N SER A 35 -14.81 -2.08 4.67
CA SER A 35 -14.63 -3.16 5.65
C SER A 35 -15.79 -3.15 6.65
N PRO A 36 -16.17 -4.30 7.23
CA PRO A 36 -17.23 -4.34 8.24
C PRO A 36 -16.89 -3.39 9.39
N GLY A 37 -17.85 -2.59 9.85
CA GLY A 37 -17.65 -1.68 10.98
C GLY A 37 -16.89 -0.38 10.68
N TYR A 38 -16.43 -0.15 9.44
CA TYR A 38 -15.81 1.13 9.05
C TYR A 38 -16.72 2.33 9.38
N PRO A 39 -16.21 3.46 9.92
CA PRO A 39 -14.81 3.74 10.28
C PRO A 39 -14.45 3.36 11.73
N TYR A 40 -15.33 2.67 12.45
CA TYR A 40 -15.17 2.36 13.88
C TYR A 40 -14.32 1.11 14.16
N GLY A 41 -13.92 0.41 13.11
CA GLY A 41 -13.01 -0.73 13.14
C GLY A 41 -13.66 -2.05 12.76
N TYR A 42 -12.85 -2.92 12.14
CA TYR A 42 -13.29 -4.23 11.69
C TYR A 42 -13.24 -5.28 12.80
N PRO A 43 -14.06 -6.33 12.71
CA PRO A 43 -14.07 -7.39 13.72
C PRO A 43 -12.83 -8.29 13.59
N ASN A 44 -12.33 -8.78 14.71
CA ASN A 44 -11.34 -9.85 14.74
C ASN A 44 -11.92 -11.12 14.08
N TYR A 45 -11.04 -11.96 13.54
CA TYR A 45 -11.36 -13.14 12.74
C TYR A 45 -12.25 -12.81 11.53
N ALA A 46 -12.12 -11.60 10.98
CA ALA A 46 -12.76 -11.23 9.74
C ALA A 46 -12.24 -12.12 8.61
N ASN A 47 -13.18 -12.62 7.81
CA ASN A 47 -12.88 -13.31 6.56
C ASN A 47 -13.92 -12.88 5.54
N CYS A 48 -13.64 -11.75 4.91
CA CYS A 48 -14.58 -11.03 4.08
C CYS A 48 -14.07 -10.96 2.64
N THR A 49 -14.93 -11.31 1.69
CA THR A 49 -14.61 -11.29 0.26
C THR A 49 -15.59 -10.38 -0.48
N TRP A 50 -15.04 -9.50 -1.31
CA TRP A 50 -15.82 -8.69 -2.26
C TRP A 50 -15.34 -8.99 -3.68
N VAL A 51 -16.27 -9.34 -4.56
CA VAL A 51 -16.02 -9.62 -5.97
C VAL A 51 -16.67 -8.52 -6.79
N ILE A 52 -15.86 -7.65 -7.40
CA ILE A 52 -16.33 -6.61 -8.31
C ILE A 52 -16.31 -7.16 -9.73
N VAL A 53 -17.43 -7.05 -10.43
CA VAL A 53 -17.62 -7.57 -11.79
C VAL A 53 -18.05 -6.42 -12.71
N ALA A 54 -17.16 -6.03 -13.61
CA ALA A 54 -17.45 -5.08 -14.68
C ALA A 54 -18.00 -5.79 -15.92
N GLN A 55 -18.49 -5.00 -16.88
CA GLN A 55 -18.86 -5.50 -18.21
C GLN A 55 -17.66 -6.10 -18.95
N GLU A 56 -17.93 -6.93 -19.95
CA GLU A 56 -16.88 -7.48 -20.81
C GLU A 56 -16.02 -6.37 -21.43
N HIS A 57 -14.72 -6.62 -21.53
CA HIS A 57 -13.70 -5.67 -22.01
C HIS A 57 -13.51 -4.40 -21.16
N ASN A 58 -14.24 -4.23 -20.07
CA ASN A 58 -13.90 -3.22 -19.06
C ASN A 58 -12.99 -3.82 -18.00
N ARG A 59 -12.15 -2.97 -17.43
CA ARG A 59 -11.34 -3.22 -16.25
C ARG A 59 -11.96 -2.47 -15.07
N ILE A 60 -11.32 -2.51 -13.92
CA ILE A 60 -11.81 -1.92 -12.69
C ILE A 60 -10.68 -1.09 -12.10
N GLN A 61 -10.93 0.19 -11.83
CA GLN A 61 -10.03 1.02 -11.01
C GLN A 61 -10.60 1.07 -9.60
N LEU A 62 -9.76 0.78 -8.62
CA LEU A 62 -10.05 0.83 -7.19
C LEU A 62 -9.18 1.91 -6.54
N VAL A 63 -9.79 2.84 -5.82
CA VAL A 63 -9.12 3.94 -5.14
C VAL A 63 -9.53 3.94 -3.67
N PHE A 64 -8.56 3.83 -2.76
CA PHE A 64 -8.81 3.91 -1.33
C PHE A 64 -9.02 5.37 -0.89
N GLN A 65 -10.05 5.61 -0.09
CA GLN A 65 -10.33 6.89 0.58
C GLN A 65 -9.91 6.88 2.05
N GLY A 66 -9.76 5.69 2.63
CA GLY A 66 -9.24 5.47 3.97
C GLY A 66 -8.75 4.03 4.08
N PHE A 67 -7.66 3.83 4.82
CA PHE A 67 -7.03 2.53 4.98
C PHE A 67 -6.26 2.49 6.31
N ALA A 68 -6.61 1.56 7.18
CA ALA A 68 -5.92 1.29 8.44
C ALA A 68 -6.23 -0.15 8.87
N LEU A 69 -5.28 -1.05 8.64
CA LEU A 69 -5.26 -2.42 9.15
C LEU A 69 -4.12 -2.58 10.16
N GLU A 70 -4.19 -3.61 11.00
CA GLU A 70 -3.05 -4.02 11.82
C GLU A 70 -1.89 -4.45 10.92
N GLU A 71 -0.74 -3.81 11.11
CA GLU A 71 0.47 -4.02 10.32
C GLU A 71 0.98 -5.46 10.49
N ASP A 72 1.31 -6.12 9.38
CA ASP A 72 1.80 -7.50 9.26
C ASP A 72 0.86 -8.64 9.70
N PHE A 73 -0.17 -8.37 10.50
CA PHE A 73 -1.08 -9.39 11.02
C PHE A 73 -2.40 -9.46 10.25
N ASP A 74 -2.95 -8.29 9.89
CA ASP A 74 -4.19 -8.19 9.14
C ASP A 74 -3.93 -7.79 7.69
N ILE A 75 -4.51 -8.56 6.76
CA ILE A 75 -4.14 -8.49 5.35
C ILE A 75 -5.39 -8.33 4.48
N LEU A 76 -5.38 -7.28 3.67
CA LEU A 76 -6.24 -7.16 2.50
C LEU A 76 -5.49 -7.62 1.25
N SER A 77 -5.87 -8.78 0.73
CA SER A 77 -5.33 -9.30 -0.53
C SER A 77 -6.24 -8.91 -1.71
N VAL A 78 -5.64 -8.43 -2.80
CA VAL A 78 -6.35 -8.03 -4.02
C VAL A 78 -5.94 -8.94 -5.18
N TYR A 79 -6.89 -9.49 -5.92
CA TYR A 79 -6.67 -10.46 -7.00
C TYR A 79 -7.33 -10.03 -8.31
N ASP A 80 -6.67 -10.31 -9.43
CA ASP A 80 -7.22 -10.20 -10.78
C ASP A 80 -8.06 -11.46 -11.11
N GLY A 81 -9.34 -11.45 -10.71
CA GLY A 81 -10.28 -12.57 -10.90
C GLY A 81 -10.47 -13.43 -9.66
N GLN A 82 -10.64 -14.75 -9.83
CA GLN A 82 -10.83 -15.68 -8.72
C GLN A 82 -9.54 -15.82 -7.90
N PRO A 83 -9.55 -15.74 -6.56
CA PRO A 83 -8.33 -15.83 -5.75
C PRO A 83 -7.48 -17.07 -6.08
N SER A 84 -6.25 -16.82 -6.54
CA SER A 84 -5.22 -17.80 -6.85
C SER A 84 -3.84 -17.18 -6.58
N PRO A 85 -2.80 -17.96 -6.25
CA PRO A 85 -1.45 -17.43 -6.12
C PRO A 85 -0.93 -16.75 -7.41
N THR A 86 -1.41 -17.18 -8.58
CA THR A 86 -0.93 -16.69 -9.89
C THR A 86 -1.52 -15.35 -10.34
N ASN A 87 -2.58 -14.88 -9.68
CA ASN A 87 -3.27 -13.63 -10.02
C ASN A 87 -3.40 -12.68 -8.82
N LEU A 88 -2.58 -12.89 -7.78
CA LEU A 88 -2.43 -11.96 -6.68
C LEU A 88 -1.82 -10.66 -7.21
N ARG A 89 -2.53 -9.55 -7.01
CA ARG A 89 -2.11 -8.21 -7.43
C ARG A 89 -1.26 -7.54 -6.37
N THR A 90 -1.74 -7.56 -5.12
CA THR A 90 -1.04 -6.96 -3.98
C THR A 90 -1.62 -7.49 -2.66
N ARG A 91 -0.83 -7.34 -1.59
CA ARG A 91 -1.23 -7.50 -0.19
C ARG A 91 -1.03 -6.18 0.52
N LEU A 92 -2.05 -5.72 1.23
CA LEU A 92 -2.06 -4.43 1.89
C LEU A 92 -2.26 -4.64 3.39
N THR A 93 -1.51 -3.89 4.18
CA THR A 93 -1.53 -3.87 5.64
C THR A 93 -1.06 -2.49 6.14
N GLY A 94 -1.15 -2.22 7.44
CA GLY A 94 -0.75 -0.95 8.04
C GLY A 94 -1.72 0.21 7.74
N PHE A 95 -1.21 1.44 7.81
CA PHE A 95 -2.00 2.67 7.77
C PHE A 95 -1.72 3.56 6.55
N GLN A 96 -0.76 3.18 5.70
CA GLN A 96 -0.45 3.94 4.50
C GLN A 96 -1.57 3.77 3.46
N LEU A 97 -2.07 4.90 2.93
CA LEU A 97 -3.10 4.87 1.90
C LEU A 97 -2.55 4.25 0.61
N PRO A 98 -3.11 3.13 0.11
CA PRO A 98 -2.58 2.47 -1.07
C PRO A 98 -2.78 3.29 -2.35
N ALA A 99 -1.84 3.17 -3.29
CA ALA A 99 -1.97 3.73 -4.63
C ALA A 99 -3.18 3.11 -5.38
N PRO A 100 -3.78 3.81 -6.35
CA PRO A 100 -4.86 3.27 -7.16
C PRO A 100 -4.50 1.93 -7.80
N ILE A 101 -5.42 0.97 -7.71
CA ILE A 101 -5.25 -0.37 -8.28
C ILE A 101 -6.15 -0.50 -9.49
N VAL A 102 -5.55 -0.75 -10.65
CA VAL A 102 -6.28 -1.08 -11.88
C VAL A 102 -6.17 -2.56 -12.14
N SER A 103 -7.31 -3.25 -12.33
CA SER A 103 -7.35 -4.67 -12.67
C SER A 103 -6.86 -4.95 -14.09
N THR A 104 -6.47 -6.18 -14.38
CA THR A 104 -6.14 -6.62 -15.76
C THR A 104 -7.35 -7.05 -16.58
N GLY A 105 -8.46 -7.40 -15.92
CA GLY A 105 -9.68 -7.86 -16.56
C GLY A 105 -10.96 -7.39 -15.86
N PRO A 106 -12.13 -7.95 -16.22
CA PRO A 106 -13.44 -7.47 -15.75
C PRO A 106 -13.80 -7.94 -14.34
N ARG A 107 -12.90 -8.63 -13.64
CA ARG A 107 -13.14 -9.18 -12.30
C ARG A 107 -12.00 -8.80 -11.37
N LEU A 108 -12.33 -8.18 -10.24
CA LEU A 108 -11.38 -7.82 -9.19
C LEU A 108 -11.92 -8.35 -7.86
N THR A 109 -11.11 -9.12 -7.14
CA THR A 109 -11.52 -9.72 -5.85
C THR A 109 -10.68 -9.14 -4.72
N LEU A 110 -11.34 -8.60 -3.70
CA LEU A 110 -10.74 -8.15 -2.45
C LEU A 110 -11.02 -9.20 -1.37
N TRP A 111 -10.01 -9.59 -0.61
CA TRP A 111 -10.12 -10.56 0.47
C TRP A 111 -9.43 -10.04 1.73
N LEU A 112 -10.23 -9.66 2.73
CA LEU A 112 -9.75 -9.28 4.06
C LEU A 112 -9.70 -10.53 4.95
N LEU A 113 -8.52 -10.76 5.54
CA LEU A 113 -8.32 -11.68 6.64
C LEU A 113 -7.80 -10.89 7.83
N SER A 114 -8.43 -11.10 8.99
CA SER A 114 -7.90 -10.59 10.24
C SER A 114 -7.66 -11.70 11.27
N ASP A 115 -6.76 -11.43 12.21
CA ASP A 115 -6.36 -12.36 13.25
C ASP A 115 -7.29 -12.30 14.49
N TYR A 116 -6.84 -12.74 15.68
CA TYR A 116 -7.68 -12.79 16.88
C TYR A 116 -7.75 -11.49 17.70
N ALA A 117 -6.88 -10.52 17.47
CA ALA A 117 -6.72 -9.34 18.32
C ALA A 117 -6.40 -8.11 17.47
N VAL A 118 -6.60 -6.91 18.06
CA VAL A 118 -6.28 -5.62 17.42
C VAL A 118 -7.08 -5.36 16.13
N SER A 119 -7.58 -4.15 15.98
CA SER A 119 -8.16 -3.74 14.71
C SER A 119 -7.95 -2.26 14.47
N GLY A 120 -7.61 -1.92 13.23
CA GLY A 120 -7.62 -0.55 12.75
C GLY A 120 -9.03 -0.10 12.36
N GLN A 121 -9.15 1.15 11.90
CA GLN A 121 -10.43 1.71 11.40
C GLN A 121 -11.00 0.92 10.20
N GLY A 122 -10.16 0.14 9.54
CA GLY A 122 -10.48 -0.64 8.35
C GLY A 122 -10.23 0.16 7.09
N PHE A 123 -10.99 -0.13 6.03
CA PHE A 123 -10.82 0.56 4.76
C PHE A 123 -12.14 0.98 4.14
N LYS A 124 -12.06 2.05 3.35
CA LYS A 124 -13.07 2.49 2.41
C LYS A 124 -12.42 2.69 1.06
N ALA A 125 -12.94 2.00 0.05
CA ALA A 125 -12.47 2.12 -1.32
C ALA A 125 -13.65 2.41 -2.25
N VAL A 126 -13.44 3.29 -3.21
CA VAL A 126 -14.37 3.53 -4.31
C VAL A 126 -13.84 2.84 -5.56
N TYR A 127 -14.73 2.27 -6.35
CA TYR A 127 -14.36 1.64 -7.60
C TYR A 127 -15.20 2.15 -8.76
N GLU A 128 -14.62 2.08 -9.95
CA GLU A 128 -15.29 2.38 -11.21
C GLU A 128 -14.85 1.43 -12.33
N ALA A 129 -15.75 1.18 -13.26
CA ALA A 129 -15.51 0.44 -14.47
C ALA A 129 -14.67 1.31 -15.42
N LEU A 130 -13.52 0.78 -15.79
CA LEU A 130 -12.51 1.47 -16.57
C LEU A 130 -12.47 0.87 -17.98
N PRO A 131 -12.81 1.62 -19.04
CA PRO A 131 -12.68 1.12 -20.40
C PRO A 131 -11.25 0.67 -20.74
N SER A 132 -11.10 -0.34 -21.61
CA SER A 132 -9.77 -0.89 -21.95
C SER A 132 -8.79 0.11 -22.58
N TYR A 133 -9.27 1.21 -23.17
CA TYR A 133 -8.43 2.22 -23.84
C TYR A 133 -7.90 3.32 -22.90
N THR A 134 -8.25 3.29 -21.60
CA THR A 134 -7.75 4.27 -20.63
C THR A 134 -6.94 3.58 -19.55
N CYS A 135 -5.81 4.18 -19.15
CA CYS A 135 -4.92 3.69 -18.12
C CYS A 135 -5.47 3.84 -16.70
N GLY A 136 -6.53 4.63 -16.51
CA GLY A 136 -7.03 5.01 -15.21
C GLY A 136 -6.25 6.18 -14.60
N ASN A 137 -6.85 6.81 -13.60
CA ASN A 137 -6.22 7.86 -12.83
C ASN A 137 -5.05 7.27 -12.00
N PRO A 138 -3.80 7.71 -12.22
CA PRO A 138 -2.62 7.19 -11.53
C PRO A 138 -2.57 7.55 -10.04
N GLY A 139 -3.45 8.43 -9.56
CA GLY A 139 -3.49 8.91 -8.20
C GLY A 139 -3.05 10.37 -8.10
N GLN A 140 -2.99 10.88 -6.87
CA GLN A 140 -2.63 12.26 -6.61
C GLN A 140 -1.16 12.36 -6.19
N LEU A 141 -0.40 13.23 -6.85
CA LEU A 141 0.94 13.61 -6.39
C LEU A 141 0.83 14.53 -5.17
N LEU A 142 1.20 14.02 -3.99
CA LEU A 142 1.32 14.83 -2.79
C LEU A 142 2.52 15.79 -2.93
N ASN A 143 2.37 17.02 -2.41
CA ASN A 143 3.40 18.06 -2.46
C ASN A 143 3.93 18.39 -3.86
N GLY A 144 3.09 18.22 -4.88
CA GLY A 144 3.44 18.54 -6.27
C GLY A 144 2.26 18.97 -7.12
N MET A 145 2.55 19.13 -8.41
CA MET A 145 1.62 19.53 -9.45
C MET A 145 1.60 18.51 -10.58
N GLN A 146 0.40 18.21 -11.05
CA GLN A 146 0.14 17.38 -12.21
C GLN A 146 -0.31 18.24 -13.40
N GLN A 147 0.29 18.01 -14.57
CA GLN A 147 -0.12 18.61 -15.84
C GLN A 147 -0.67 17.53 -16.77
N GLY A 148 -1.95 17.68 -17.14
CA GLY A 148 -2.71 16.69 -17.90
C GLY A 148 -3.83 16.08 -17.06
N SER A 149 -4.99 15.88 -17.68
CA SER A 149 -6.21 15.40 -17.01
C SER A 149 -6.95 14.33 -17.82
N THR A 150 -6.35 13.85 -18.91
CA THR A 150 -6.86 12.77 -19.74
C THR A 150 -5.93 11.57 -19.64
N PHE A 151 -6.50 10.37 -19.65
CA PHE A 151 -5.80 9.13 -19.31
C PHE A 151 -5.99 8.05 -20.39
N ASN A 152 -6.21 8.44 -21.65
CA ASN A 152 -6.40 7.53 -22.77
C ASN A 152 -5.05 7.13 -23.38
N ILE A 153 -5.00 6.02 -24.11
CA ILE A 153 -3.80 5.60 -24.85
C ILE A 153 -3.26 6.77 -25.68
N GLY A 154 -1.95 7.04 -25.52
CA GLY A 154 -1.25 8.15 -26.15
C GLY A 154 -1.13 9.41 -25.29
N ASP A 155 -1.95 9.55 -24.24
CA ASP A 155 -1.88 10.68 -23.32
C ASP A 155 -0.60 10.63 -22.48
N LYS A 156 -0.11 11.83 -22.13
CA LYS A 156 1.06 12.01 -21.26
C LYS A 156 0.72 12.94 -20.12
N ILE A 157 1.09 12.56 -18.91
CA ILE A 157 0.98 13.39 -17.72
C ILE A 157 2.37 13.81 -17.30
N ARG A 158 2.58 15.11 -17.06
CA ARG A 158 3.83 15.63 -16.53
C ARG A 158 3.67 16.00 -15.05
N TYR A 159 4.66 15.62 -14.26
CA TYR A 159 4.71 15.87 -12.83
C TYR A 159 5.85 16.82 -12.48
N SER A 160 5.63 17.60 -11.42
CA SER A 160 6.62 18.49 -10.82
C SER A 160 6.33 18.62 -9.33
N CYS A 161 7.35 18.88 -8.52
CA CYS A 161 7.16 19.08 -7.08
C CYS A 161 7.04 20.56 -6.74
N ASN A 162 6.40 20.85 -5.61
CA ASN A 162 6.35 22.18 -5.05
C ASN A 162 7.75 22.62 -4.59
N GLN A 163 7.93 23.92 -4.35
CA GLN A 163 9.19 24.44 -3.83
C GLN A 163 9.58 23.75 -2.51
N GLY A 164 10.85 23.34 -2.38
CA GLY A 164 11.35 22.61 -1.21
C GLY A 164 11.15 21.09 -1.29
N TYR A 165 10.73 20.57 -2.45
CA TYR A 165 10.62 19.14 -2.70
C TYR A 165 11.32 18.75 -4.00
N VAL A 166 11.92 17.57 -4.01
CA VAL A 166 12.56 16.95 -5.18
C VAL A 166 11.70 15.78 -5.67
N LEU A 167 11.50 15.72 -6.98
CA LEU A 167 10.73 14.63 -7.61
C LEU A 167 11.57 13.37 -7.71
N GLU A 168 11.09 12.28 -7.12
CA GLU A 168 11.66 10.95 -7.25
C GLU A 168 10.78 10.08 -8.16
N GLY A 169 11.39 9.49 -9.19
CA GLY A 169 10.70 8.72 -10.23
C GLY A 169 10.66 9.43 -11.59
N HIS A 170 9.66 9.10 -12.41
CA HIS A 170 9.54 9.61 -13.77
C HIS A 170 8.73 10.91 -13.79
N THR A 171 9.30 11.96 -14.40
CA THR A 171 8.64 13.27 -14.53
C THR A 171 7.50 13.25 -15.54
N VAL A 172 7.41 12.21 -16.38
CA VAL A 172 6.34 12.03 -17.37
C VAL A 172 5.88 10.58 -17.36
N LEU A 173 4.57 10.38 -17.23
CA LEU A 173 3.91 9.09 -17.42
C LEU A 173 3.21 9.09 -18.77
N SER A 174 3.35 8.01 -19.55
CA SER A 174 2.69 7.84 -20.84
C SER A 174 1.72 6.67 -20.78
N CYS A 175 0.48 6.88 -21.24
CA CYS A 175 -0.51 5.82 -21.29
C CYS A 175 -0.31 4.99 -22.56
N LEU A 176 0.09 3.72 -22.40
CA LEU A 176 0.47 2.85 -23.51
C LEU A 176 -0.54 1.71 -23.70
N ALA A 177 -0.70 1.28 -24.95
CA ALA A 177 -1.41 0.05 -25.27
C ALA A 177 -0.55 -1.16 -24.89
N THR A 178 -1.15 -2.14 -24.22
CA THR A 178 -0.52 -3.41 -23.85
C THR A 178 -0.78 -4.48 -24.90
N SER A 179 -0.01 -5.56 -24.87
CA SER A 179 -0.19 -6.71 -25.77
C SER A 179 -1.53 -7.43 -25.60
N SER A 180 -2.21 -7.25 -24.46
CA SER A 180 -3.54 -7.80 -24.19
C SER A 180 -4.68 -6.93 -24.71
N GLY A 181 -4.38 -5.84 -25.43
CA GLY A 181 -5.39 -4.91 -25.96
C GLY A 181 -5.99 -3.98 -24.90
N THR A 182 -5.30 -3.82 -23.76
CA THR A 182 -5.68 -2.91 -22.67
C THR A 182 -4.70 -1.74 -22.57
N ALA A 183 -4.94 -0.78 -21.68
CA ALA A 183 -4.06 0.38 -21.49
C ALA A 183 -3.33 0.32 -20.14
N ALA A 184 -2.04 0.67 -20.08
CA ALA A 184 -1.31 0.76 -18.82
C ALA A 184 -0.32 1.94 -18.84
N TRP A 185 -0.12 2.54 -17.68
CA TRP A 185 0.97 3.50 -17.50
C TRP A 185 2.32 2.78 -17.64
N ASP A 186 3.25 3.44 -18.32
CA ASP A 186 4.63 2.95 -18.47
C ASP A 186 5.40 2.93 -17.14
N PHE A 187 5.09 3.86 -16.24
CA PHE A 187 5.69 4.00 -14.92
C PHE A 187 4.64 4.23 -13.82
N PRO A 188 4.95 3.88 -12.56
CA PRO A 188 4.08 4.23 -11.43
C PRO A 188 4.07 5.74 -11.17
N LEU A 189 3.07 6.21 -10.40
CA LEU A 189 3.00 7.59 -9.93
C LEU A 189 4.30 7.96 -9.18
N PRO A 190 4.98 9.07 -9.52
CA PRO A 190 6.16 9.52 -8.77
C PRO A 190 5.77 10.07 -7.39
N TYR A 191 6.76 10.38 -6.55
CA TYR A 191 6.52 11.06 -5.28
C TYR A 191 7.46 12.25 -5.11
N CYS A 192 7.02 13.22 -4.31
CA CYS A 192 7.79 14.41 -3.96
C CYS A 192 8.39 14.24 -2.58
N ARG A 193 9.71 14.08 -2.54
CA ARG A 193 10.48 14.01 -1.29
C ARG A 193 10.87 15.40 -0.83
N ALA A 194 10.85 15.69 0.46
CA ALA A 194 11.35 16.96 0.97
C ALA A 194 12.84 17.14 0.60
N ASP A 195 13.21 18.36 0.23
CA ASP A 195 14.58 18.79 -0.07
C ASP A 195 15.29 19.26 1.21
N ASP A 196 15.11 18.51 2.30
CA ASP A 196 15.69 18.75 3.63
C ASP A 196 16.81 17.74 3.97
N GLY A 197 17.18 16.89 3.00
CA GLY A 197 18.13 15.80 3.16
C GLY A 197 17.51 14.48 3.66
N CYS A 198 16.19 14.43 3.90
CA CYS A 198 15.46 13.24 4.34
C CYS A 198 15.18 12.29 3.17
N GLY A 199 16.09 11.36 2.91
CA GLY A 199 15.95 10.29 1.92
C GLY A 199 16.62 10.54 0.55
N GLY A 200 16.51 9.55 -0.35
CA GLY A 200 16.93 9.64 -1.76
C GLY A 200 17.79 8.52 -2.32
N THR A 201 17.99 8.55 -3.64
CA THR A 201 18.77 7.51 -4.34
C THR A 201 20.22 7.93 -4.53
N LEU A 202 21.14 7.21 -3.91
CA LEU A 202 22.58 7.39 -4.11
C LEU A 202 23.07 6.45 -5.22
N ARG A 203 23.79 7.02 -6.18
CA ARG A 203 24.44 6.30 -7.29
C ARG A 203 25.90 6.75 -7.38
N GLY A 204 26.83 5.82 -7.48
CA GLY A 204 28.26 6.09 -7.62
C GLY A 204 29.12 5.17 -6.77
N GLN A 205 30.44 5.31 -6.90
CA GLN A 205 31.41 4.46 -6.17
C GLN A 205 31.49 4.74 -4.66
N SER A 206 31.04 5.93 -4.21
CA SER A 206 30.97 6.31 -2.79
C SER A 206 30.00 7.47 -2.60
N GLY A 207 29.58 7.71 -1.35
CA GLY A 207 28.67 8.80 -0.98
C GLY A 207 28.56 8.96 0.54
N VAL A 208 27.87 10.02 0.97
CA VAL A 208 27.58 10.29 2.39
C VAL A 208 26.08 10.48 2.56
N ILE A 209 25.51 9.84 3.58
CA ILE A 209 24.10 9.95 3.97
C ILE A 209 24.07 10.60 5.35
N THR A 210 23.17 11.56 5.55
CA THR A 210 22.97 12.23 6.84
C THR A 210 21.49 12.35 7.13
N SER A 211 21.11 12.31 8.40
CA SER A 211 19.78 12.74 8.84
C SER A 211 19.52 14.21 8.44
N PRO A 212 18.24 14.63 8.33
CA PRO A 212 17.91 16.02 8.07
C PRO A 212 18.57 16.93 9.10
N ASN A 213 19.06 18.08 8.67
CA ASN A 213 19.72 19.10 9.48
C ASN A 213 21.06 18.72 10.14
N TYR A 214 21.59 17.52 9.92
CA TYR A 214 22.87 17.11 10.52
C TYR A 214 23.97 18.17 10.28
N PRO A 215 24.71 18.60 11.33
CA PRO A 215 24.85 17.98 12.66
C PRO A 215 23.85 18.43 13.73
N GLN A 216 22.82 19.22 13.38
CA GLN A 216 21.73 19.56 14.30
C GLN A 216 20.75 18.40 14.47
N GLU A 217 19.87 18.49 15.47
CA GLU A 217 18.81 17.51 15.69
C GLU A 217 17.88 17.42 14.48
N TYR A 218 17.49 16.19 14.15
CA TYR A 218 16.50 15.92 13.13
C TYR A 218 15.10 16.29 13.65
N ASN A 219 14.17 16.54 12.74
CA ASN A 219 12.80 16.91 13.11
C ASN A 219 12.03 15.70 13.64
N ASN A 220 11.12 15.93 14.59
CA ASN A 220 10.14 14.91 15.01
C ASN A 220 9.31 14.43 13.82
N ASN A 221 8.86 13.17 13.87
CA ASN A 221 8.02 12.55 12.84
C ASN A 221 8.68 12.53 11.45
N ALA A 222 10.02 12.56 11.38
CA ALA A 222 10.75 12.37 10.14
C ALA A 222 10.62 10.91 9.67
N ASP A 223 10.22 10.73 8.42
CA ASP A 223 10.18 9.44 7.75
C ASP A 223 11.08 9.51 6.51
N CYS A 224 12.33 9.07 6.68
CA CYS A 224 13.38 9.20 5.68
C CYS A 224 13.75 7.84 5.09
N THR A 225 13.72 7.71 3.77
CA THR A 225 14.17 6.50 3.07
C THR A 225 15.28 6.84 2.08
N TRP A 226 16.48 6.28 2.27
CA TRP A 226 17.59 6.36 1.32
C TRP A 226 17.81 5.01 0.62
N THR A 227 17.97 5.04 -0.70
CA THR A 227 18.24 3.87 -1.54
C THR A 227 19.65 3.97 -2.10
N VAL A 228 20.53 3.03 -1.76
CA VAL A 228 21.88 2.97 -2.34
C VAL A 228 21.91 1.93 -3.45
N LEU A 229 22.31 2.34 -4.65
CA LEU A 229 22.38 1.45 -5.82
C LEU A 229 23.84 1.27 -6.26
N ALA A 230 24.29 0.02 -6.33
CA ALA A 230 25.59 -0.38 -6.86
C ALA A 230 25.44 -1.08 -8.24
N GLU A 231 26.52 -1.12 -9.03
CA GLU A 231 26.52 -1.86 -10.29
C GLU A 231 26.49 -3.39 -10.03
N PRO A 232 25.98 -4.21 -10.97
CA PRO A 232 25.93 -5.66 -10.79
C PRO A 232 27.32 -6.26 -10.54
N GLY A 233 27.50 -6.88 -9.38
CA GLY A 233 28.77 -7.50 -8.96
C GLY A 233 29.54 -6.71 -7.89
N ASP A 234 29.15 -5.46 -7.65
CA ASP A 234 29.72 -4.63 -6.59
C ASP A 234 28.99 -4.86 -5.26
N THR A 235 29.71 -4.63 -4.15
CA THR A 235 29.14 -4.68 -2.80
C THR A 235 29.05 -3.28 -2.20
N ILE A 236 27.99 -3.03 -1.43
CA ILE A 236 27.79 -1.78 -0.71
C ILE A 236 28.36 -1.93 0.70
N ALA A 237 29.28 -1.03 1.08
CA ALA A 237 29.76 -0.91 2.45
C ALA A 237 29.18 0.36 3.09
N LEU A 238 28.52 0.21 4.24
CA LEU A 238 28.03 1.33 5.04
C LEU A 238 28.94 1.52 6.25
N VAL A 239 29.35 2.76 6.50
CA VAL A 239 30.19 3.13 7.64
C VAL A 239 29.54 4.29 8.38
N PHE A 240 29.18 4.06 9.64
CA PHE A 240 28.65 5.11 10.51
C PHE A 240 29.78 5.93 11.09
N SER A 241 29.83 7.22 10.74
CA SER A 241 30.79 8.18 11.30
C SER A 241 30.28 8.85 12.57
N SER A 242 28.96 8.96 12.72
CA SER A 242 28.24 9.47 13.88
C SER A 242 26.87 8.81 13.94
N PHE A 243 26.39 8.43 15.13
CA PHE A 243 25.10 7.78 15.29
C PHE A 243 24.46 8.15 16.64
N GLN A 244 23.31 8.83 16.58
CA GLN A 244 22.51 9.22 17.74
C GLN A 244 21.05 9.33 17.31
N LEU A 245 20.17 8.58 17.97
CA LEU A 245 18.70 8.62 17.82
C LEU A 245 18.05 8.67 19.22
N GLU A 246 16.79 9.10 19.30
CA GLU A 246 15.99 9.05 20.52
C GLU A 246 15.69 7.59 20.89
N GLU A 247 16.06 7.19 22.12
CA GLU A 247 15.85 5.83 22.63
C GLU A 247 14.34 5.52 22.74
N ASP A 248 13.94 4.31 22.36
CA ASP A 248 12.55 3.82 22.37
C ASP A 248 11.54 4.50 21.42
N TYR A 249 11.92 5.59 20.73
CA TYR A 249 11.02 6.35 19.86
C TYR A 249 11.45 6.37 18.39
N ASP A 250 12.74 6.55 18.12
CA ASP A 250 13.27 6.70 16.77
C ASP A 250 14.06 5.46 16.32
N VAL A 251 13.94 5.12 15.03
CA VAL A 251 14.60 3.94 14.46
C VAL A 251 15.28 4.26 13.13
N LEU A 252 16.44 3.65 12.91
CA LEU A 252 17.05 3.51 11.59
C LEU A 252 17.01 2.03 11.19
N GLU A 253 16.24 1.72 10.15
CA GLU A 253 16.18 0.38 9.58
C GLU A 253 17.02 0.29 8.30
N ILE A 254 17.77 -0.81 8.13
CA ILE A 254 18.54 -1.11 6.91
C ILE A 254 17.99 -2.40 6.32
N THR A 255 17.42 -2.32 5.12
CA THR A 255 16.84 -3.46 4.40
C THR A 255 17.60 -3.74 3.09
N GLY A 256 17.41 -4.92 2.50
CA GLY A 256 18.01 -5.28 1.19
C GLY A 256 19.36 -5.99 1.23
N THR A 257 19.80 -6.52 2.38
CA THR A 257 21.00 -7.35 2.48
C THR A 257 20.70 -8.82 2.16
N GLU A 258 20.94 -9.29 0.94
CA GLU A 258 20.90 -10.74 0.60
C GLU A 258 22.17 -11.50 1.05
N GLY A 259 22.71 -11.17 2.23
CA GLY A 259 23.93 -11.79 2.76
C GLY A 259 24.18 -11.42 4.23
N SER A 260 25.03 -12.20 4.90
CA SER A 260 25.38 -11.98 6.31
C SER A 260 26.02 -10.60 6.51
N SER A 261 25.31 -9.70 7.19
CA SER A 261 25.87 -8.47 7.72
C SER A 261 26.93 -8.85 8.76
N GLN A 262 28.21 -8.62 8.43
CA GLN A 262 29.26 -8.58 9.45
C GLN A 262 29.29 -7.15 9.98
N TRP A 263 28.83 -7.00 11.22
CA TRP A 263 28.88 -5.78 12.02
C TRP A 263 30.23 -5.62 12.71
#